data_AF-A0A067P4H1-F1
#
_entry.id   AF-A0A067P4H1-F1
#
_cell.length_a   1.000
_cell.length_b   1.000
_cell.length_c   1.000
_cell.angle_alpha   90.00
_cell.angle_beta   90.00
_cell.angle_gamma   90.00
#
_symmetry.space_group_name_H-M   'P 1'
#
loop_
_entity.id
_entity.type
_entity.pdbx_description
1 polymer ?
#
loop_
_entity_poly.entity_id
_entity_poly.type
_entity_poly.pdbx_seq_one_letter_code
_entity_poly.pdbx_strand_id
1 'polypeptide(L)'
;MCEEDRWAHAQQAVEGIAEVAAQYDSDGIDLHFINSTQIGTRLTVRFVCNTQIGAKLGALLWEYIAKITTARKQAPSSRYSIKRMNLIVVTDGDTTDGDSDFDVLASVITGAAKRLKSDGWPPNQVGISFVQVGNADDAEKYLQHLDDDLSKQNEIPDMVDTTRYHPEQLDDALLSKILLGGISRVYDRDV
;
A
#
# COMPACT_ATOMS: atom_id res chain seq x y z
N MET A 1 0.77 16.78 -17.96
CA MET A 1 1.41 15.93 -18.99
C MET A 1 2.28 14.96 -18.21
N CYS A 2 1.98 13.65 -18.23
CA CYS A 2 2.80 12.66 -17.53
C CYS A 2 4.15 12.58 -18.27
N GLU A 3 5.22 13.13 -17.69
CA GLU A 3 6.56 13.10 -18.28
C GLU A 3 7.10 11.66 -18.30
N GLU A 4 7.75 11.27 -19.40
CA GLU A 4 8.34 9.93 -19.62
C GLU A 4 9.28 9.50 -18.47
N ASP A 5 9.96 10.47 -17.83
CA ASP A 5 10.91 10.21 -16.73
C ASP A 5 10.24 9.66 -15.47
N ARG A 6 9.00 10.07 -15.14
CA ARG A 6 8.30 9.54 -13.95
C ARG A 6 7.95 8.08 -14.09
N TRP A 7 7.63 7.64 -15.31
CA TRP A 7 7.27 6.25 -15.57
C TRP A 7 8.50 5.34 -15.57
N ALA A 8 9.63 5.82 -16.09
CA ALA A 8 10.91 5.11 -15.97
C ALA A 8 11.27 4.88 -14.49
N HIS A 9 11.12 5.90 -13.63
CA HIS A 9 11.32 5.75 -12.19
C HIS A 9 10.30 4.81 -11.54
N ALA A 10 9.02 4.85 -11.94
CA ALA A 10 8.01 3.93 -11.42
C ALA A 10 8.29 2.47 -11.82
N GLN A 11 8.71 2.23 -13.06
CA GLN A 11 9.14 0.92 -13.52
C GLN A 11 10.35 0.43 -12.71
N GLN A 12 11.39 1.26 -12.56
CA GLN A 12 12.59 0.91 -11.81
C GLN A 12 12.28 0.64 -10.33
N ALA A 13 11.39 1.43 -9.71
CA ALA A 13 10.94 1.20 -8.35
C ALA A 13 10.23 -0.15 -8.21
N VAL A 14 9.27 -0.45 -9.10
CA VAL A 14 8.54 -1.72 -9.09
C VAL A 14 9.48 -2.91 -9.31
N GLU A 15 10.41 -2.83 -10.25
CA GLU A 15 11.39 -3.89 -10.53
C GLU A 15 12.26 -4.17 -9.29
N GLY A 16 12.86 -3.13 -8.71
CA GLY A 16 13.71 -3.29 -7.53
C GLY A 16 12.97 -3.80 -6.30
N ILE A 17 11.77 -3.30 -6.04
CA ILE A 17 10.94 -3.76 -4.91
C ILE A 17 10.50 -5.21 -5.13
N ALA A 18 10.04 -5.56 -6.33
CA ALA A 18 9.56 -6.89 -6.66
C ALA A 18 10.66 -7.96 -6.54
N GLU A 19 11.87 -7.66 -7.02
CA GLU A 19 13.03 -8.56 -6.93
C GLU A 19 13.35 -8.92 -5.48
N VAL A 20 13.28 -7.93 -4.58
CA VAL A 20 13.57 -8.13 -3.16
C VAL A 20 12.40 -8.80 -2.45
N ALA A 21 11.16 -8.33 -2.68
CA ALA A 21 9.95 -8.90 -2.08
C ALA A 21 9.80 -10.40 -2.38
N ALA A 22 10.14 -10.83 -3.60
CA ALA A 22 10.11 -12.23 -4.01
C ALA A 22 11.06 -13.13 -3.21
N GLN A 23 12.09 -12.59 -2.56
CA GLN A 23 13.01 -13.35 -1.70
C GLN A 23 12.40 -13.66 -0.32
N TYR A 24 11.42 -12.86 0.11
CA TYR A 24 10.80 -12.97 1.44
C TYR A 24 9.44 -13.67 1.40
N ASP A 25 8.82 -13.82 0.23
CA ASP A 25 7.52 -14.45 0.10
C ASP A 25 7.58 -15.82 -0.59
N SER A 26 7.18 -16.86 0.16
CA SER A 26 7.15 -18.24 -0.32
C SER A 26 6.07 -18.52 -1.38
N ASP A 27 5.01 -17.72 -1.46
CA ASP A 27 3.94 -17.91 -2.46
C ASP A 27 3.97 -16.89 -3.61
N GLY A 28 4.96 -15.98 -3.59
CA GLY A 28 5.19 -14.98 -4.63
C GLY A 28 4.61 -13.60 -4.28
N ILE A 29 4.47 -12.76 -5.31
CA ILE A 29 3.91 -11.42 -5.20
C ILE A 29 2.82 -11.23 -6.26
N ASP A 30 1.75 -10.50 -5.89
CA ASP A 30 0.69 -10.11 -6.81
C ASP A 30 0.92 -8.67 -7.29
N LEU A 31 0.93 -8.45 -8.62
CA LEU A 31 1.03 -7.12 -9.21
C LEU A 31 -0.34 -6.64 -9.69
N HIS A 32 -0.79 -5.50 -9.18
CA HIS A 32 -2.04 -4.87 -9.57
C HIS A 32 -1.80 -3.46 -10.12
N PHE A 33 -2.55 -3.11 -11.16
CA PHE A 33 -2.62 -1.75 -11.67
C PHE A 33 -3.86 -1.05 -11.13
N ILE A 34 -3.74 0.22 -10.75
CA ILE A 34 -4.86 1.03 -10.22
C ILE A 34 -5.93 1.21 -11.31
N ASN A 35 -5.50 1.55 -12.52
CA ASN A 35 -6.39 1.90 -13.64
C ASN A 35 -6.63 0.72 -14.62
N SER A 36 -6.35 -0.52 -14.20
CA SER A 36 -6.57 -1.69 -15.06
C SER A 36 -6.99 -2.92 -14.25
N THR A 37 -7.95 -3.66 -14.79
CA THR A 37 -8.35 -4.98 -14.30
C THR A 37 -7.59 -6.11 -15.00
N GLN A 38 -6.72 -5.80 -15.96
CA GLN A 38 -5.98 -6.80 -16.71
C GLN A 38 -4.87 -7.43 -15.85
N ILE A 39 -4.79 -8.76 -15.92
CA ILE A 39 -3.78 -9.59 -15.25
C ILE A 39 -3.14 -10.47 -16.35
N GLY A 40 -1.82 -10.45 -16.51
CA GLY A 40 -1.13 -11.35 -17.45
C GLY A 40 0.15 -10.79 -18.09
N THR A 41 0.70 -11.54 -19.06
CA THR A 41 1.84 -11.15 -19.89
C THR A 41 1.39 -10.36 -21.12
N ARG A 42 2.15 -9.34 -21.57
CA ARG A 42 1.82 -8.43 -22.70
C ARG A 42 0.67 -7.44 -22.42
N LEU A 43 0.65 -6.87 -21.21
CA LEU A 43 -0.29 -5.81 -20.86
C LEU A 43 -0.05 -4.57 -21.71
N THR A 44 -1.11 -4.04 -22.31
CA THR A 44 -1.05 -2.71 -22.94
C THR A 44 -1.33 -1.67 -21.85
N VAL A 45 -0.27 -1.06 -21.31
CA VAL A 45 -0.40 0.03 -20.34
C VAL A 45 -0.92 1.26 -21.08
N ARG A 46 -2.11 1.75 -20.71
CA ARG A 46 -2.66 3.02 -21.19
C ARG A 46 -2.52 4.06 -20.10
N PHE A 47 -2.05 5.24 -20.48
CA PHE A 47 -1.92 6.39 -19.59
C PHE A 47 -3.30 6.89 -19.19
N VAL A 48 -3.55 6.95 -17.88
CA VAL A 48 -4.77 7.53 -17.31
C VAL A 48 -4.33 8.44 -16.17
N CYS A 49 -4.54 9.74 -16.33
CA CYS A 49 -4.17 10.76 -15.34
C CYS A 49 -5.18 10.89 -14.18
N ASN A 50 -6.29 10.14 -14.23
CA ASN A 50 -7.28 10.11 -13.16
C ASN A 50 -7.07 8.83 -12.35
N THR A 51 -6.37 8.96 -11.22
CA THR A 51 -5.97 7.83 -10.38
C THR A 51 -6.87 7.78 -9.17
N GLN A 52 -7.70 6.74 -9.07
CA GLN A 52 -8.56 6.47 -7.92
C GLN A 52 -7.93 5.35 -7.08
N ILE A 53 -6.91 5.71 -6.31
CA ILE A 53 -6.17 4.80 -5.44
C ILE A 53 -7.15 4.18 -4.42
N GLY A 54 -8.00 4.99 -3.81
CA GLY A 54 -8.97 4.59 -2.79
C GLY A 54 -9.92 3.50 -3.28
N ALA A 55 -10.44 3.61 -4.50
CA ALA A 55 -11.32 2.59 -5.08
C ALA A 55 -10.62 1.23 -5.25
N LYS A 56 -9.41 1.23 -5.83
CA LYS A 56 -8.64 -0.01 -6.04
C LYS A 56 -8.20 -0.61 -4.71
N LEU A 57 -7.63 0.21 -3.83
CA LEU A 57 -7.15 -0.21 -2.51
C LEU A 57 -8.31 -0.79 -1.70
N GLY A 58 -9.47 -0.13 -1.73
CA GLY A 58 -10.68 -0.62 -1.07
C GLY A 58 -11.09 -2.00 -1.55
N ALA A 59 -11.12 -2.22 -2.87
CA ALA A 59 -11.45 -3.54 -3.43
C ALA A 59 -10.53 -4.64 -2.88
N LEU A 60 -9.21 -4.41 -2.89
CA LEU A 60 -8.22 -5.37 -2.40
C LEU A 60 -8.36 -5.64 -0.89
N LEU A 61 -8.51 -4.57 -0.09
CA LEU A 61 -8.66 -4.66 1.36
C LEU A 61 -9.94 -5.43 1.75
N TRP A 62 -11.07 -5.10 1.12
CA TRP A 62 -12.34 -5.75 1.43
C TRP A 62 -12.38 -7.22 0.98
N GLU A 63 -11.78 -7.54 -0.16
CA GLU A 63 -11.62 -8.92 -0.62
C GLU A 63 -10.81 -9.74 0.39
N TYR A 64 -9.67 -9.22 0.82
CA TYR A 64 -8.83 -9.87 1.82
C TYR A 64 -9.54 -10.04 3.17
N ILE A 65 -10.17 -8.99 3.69
CA ILE A 65 -10.94 -9.05 4.95
C ILE A 65 -12.03 -10.12 4.86
N ALA A 66 -12.74 -10.22 3.72
CA ALA A 66 -13.76 -11.25 3.51
C ALA A 66 -13.16 -12.66 3.48
N LYS A 67 -12.00 -12.83 2.80
CA LYS A 67 -11.26 -14.09 2.74
C LYS A 67 -10.82 -14.56 4.12
N ILE A 68 -10.16 -13.72 4.92
CA ILE A 68 -9.67 -14.09 6.26
C ILE A 68 -10.82 -14.32 7.24
N THR A 69 -11.91 -13.56 7.13
CA THR A 69 -13.11 -13.75 7.96
C THR A 69 -13.75 -15.11 7.67
N THR A 70 -13.81 -15.50 6.41
CA THR A 70 -14.36 -16.80 5.99
C THR A 70 -13.46 -17.94 6.45
N ALA A 71 -12.14 -17.83 6.25
CA ALA A 71 -11.16 -18.82 6.71
C ALA A 71 -11.22 -19.03 8.23
N ARG A 72 -11.29 -17.95 9.02
CA ARG A 72 -11.41 -18.03 10.49
C ARG A 72 -12.70 -18.73 10.94
N LYS A 73 -13.82 -18.56 10.22
CA LYS A 73 -15.07 -19.28 10.51
C LYS A 73 -14.96 -20.77 10.23
N GLN A 74 -14.25 -21.16 9.18
CA GLN A 74 -14.07 -22.54 8.77
C GLN A 74 -13.06 -23.30 9.67
N ALA A 75 -12.03 -22.61 10.15
CA ALA A 75 -11.00 -23.19 11.02
C ALA A 75 -10.65 -22.25 12.19
N PRO A 76 -11.44 -22.24 13.28
CA PRO A 76 -11.23 -21.30 14.39
C PRO A 76 -9.86 -21.39 15.08
N SER A 77 -9.25 -22.59 15.07
CA SER A 77 -7.92 -22.86 15.63
C SER A 77 -6.77 -22.35 14.77
N SER A 78 -7.01 -21.99 13.51
CA SER A 78 -5.97 -21.58 12.55
C SER A 78 -5.76 -20.06 12.52
N ARG A 79 -6.26 -19.32 13.52
CA ARG A 79 -6.23 -17.86 13.54
C ARG A 79 -4.82 -17.28 13.33
N TYR A 80 -3.80 -17.94 13.89
CA TYR A 80 -2.40 -17.52 13.77
C TYR A 80 -1.71 -17.99 12.48
N SER A 81 -2.34 -18.86 11.70
CA SER A 81 -1.81 -19.34 10.42
C SER A 81 -2.37 -18.58 9.21
N ILE A 82 -3.19 -17.56 9.43
CA ILE A 82 -3.71 -16.71 8.36
C ILE A 82 -2.63 -15.71 7.99
N LYS A 83 -2.11 -15.84 6.77
CA LYS A 83 -1.08 -14.97 6.21
C LYS A 83 -1.52 -13.50 6.26
N ARG A 84 -0.59 -12.62 6.63
CA ARG A 84 -0.76 -11.17 6.66
C ARG A 84 -0.74 -10.61 5.23
N MET A 85 -1.29 -9.43 5.03
CA MET A 85 -1.26 -8.72 3.75
C MET A 85 -0.28 -7.55 3.83
N ASN A 86 0.66 -7.49 2.89
CA ASN A 86 1.55 -6.35 2.69
C ASN A 86 1.20 -5.69 1.36
N LEU A 87 0.72 -4.46 1.37
CA LEU A 87 0.36 -3.71 0.17
C LEU A 87 1.37 -2.59 -0.07
N ILE A 88 2.11 -2.67 -1.17
CA ILE A 88 3.03 -1.61 -1.57
C ILE A 88 2.41 -0.88 -2.76
N VAL A 89 2.20 0.43 -2.60
CA VAL A 89 1.57 1.29 -3.61
C VAL A 89 2.62 2.25 -4.15
N VAL A 90 3.12 1.97 -5.36
CA VAL A 90 3.99 2.89 -6.09
C VAL A 90 3.13 3.92 -6.82
N THR A 91 3.30 5.20 -6.51
CA THR A 91 2.48 6.30 -7.04
C THR A 91 3.29 7.58 -7.09
N ASP A 92 2.96 8.55 -7.95
CA ASP A 92 3.48 9.92 -7.79
C ASP A 92 2.71 10.73 -6.75
N GLY A 93 1.62 10.15 -6.26
CA GLY A 93 0.77 10.64 -5.18
C GLY A 93 -0.26 11.68 -5.64
N ASP A 94 -0.31 12.00 -6.94
CA ASP A 94 -1.38 12.81 -7.53
C ASP A 94 -2.63 11.94 -7.68
N THR A 95 -3.63 12.19 -6.82
CA THR A 95 -4.87 11.40 -6.75
C THR A 95 -6.08 12.31 -6.64
N THR A 96 -7.16 11.93 -7.33
CA THR A 96 -8.45 12.61 -7.19
C THR A 96 -9.20 12.22 -5.91
N ASP A 97 -8.69 11.26 -5.13
CA ASP A 97 -9.33 10.80 -3.90
C ASP A 97 -9.39 11.88 -2.81
N GLY A 98 -8.48 12.87 -2.85
CA GLY A 98 -8.42 14.01 -1.93
C GLY A 98 -9.01 15.32 -2.47
N ASP A 99 -9.44 15.35 -3.73
CA ASP A 99 -9.94 16.57 -4.41
C ASP A 99 -11.40 16.92 -4.09
N SER A 100 -12.08 16.11 -3.27
CA SER A 100 -13.49 16.29 -2.89
C SER A 100 -13.62 16.60 -1.40
N ASP A 101 -14.80 17.06 -0.97
CA ASP A 101 -15.12 17.28 0.46
C ASP A 101 -14.96 16.02 1.33
N PHE A 102 -14.76 14.86 0.70
CA PHE A 102 -14.59 13.57 1.33
C PHE A 102 -13.31 12.89 0.83
N ASP A 103 -12.36 12.69 1.74
CA ASP A 103 -11.15 11.92 1.45
C ASP A 103 -11.47 10.42 1.36
N VAL A 104 -11.59 9.93 0.12
CA VAL A 104 -11.98 8.55 -0.17
C VAL A 104 -10.92 7.57 0.32
N LEU A 105 -9.65 7.88 0.10
CA LEU A 105 -8.54 6.98 0.43
C LEU A 105 -8.36 6.86 1.94
N ALA A 106 -8.34 7.98 2.67
CA ALA A 106 -8.30 7.99 4.13
C ALA A 106 -9.50 7.23 4.73
N SER A 107 -10.69 7.40 4.16
CA SER A 107 -11.90 6.71 4.61
C SER A 107 -11.81 5.20 4.43
N VAL A 108 -11.31 4.74 3.27
CA VAL A 108 -11.11 3.32 2.97
C VAL A 108 -10.13 2.67 3.95
N ILE A 109 -8.97 3.30 4.15
CA ILE A 109 -7.94 2.81 5.08
C ILE A 109 -8.51 2.74 6.50
N THR A 110 -9.13 3.84 6.96
CA THR A 110 -9.75 3.93 8.28
C THR A 110 -10.84 2.87 8.48
N GLY A 111 -11.69 2.66 7.47
CA GLY A 111 -12.76 1.67 7.52
C GLY A 111 -12.23 0.24 7.64
N ALA A 112 -11.21 -0.10 6.87
CA ALA A 112 -10.54 -1.40 6.96
C ALA A 112 -9.87 -1.60 8.33
N ALA A 113 -9.14 -0.60 8.82
CA ALA A 113 -8.46 -0.66 10.11
C ALA A 113 -9.46 -0.84 11.29
N LYS A 114 -10.55 -0.06 11.30
CA LYS A 114 -11.64 -0.20 12.28
C LYS A 114 -12.28 -1.58 12.23
N ARG A 115 -12.50 -2.11 11.02
CA ARG A 115 -13.05 -3.46 10.84
C ARG A 115 -12.12 -4.52 11.42
N LEU A 116 -10.83 -4.47 11.08
CA LEU A 116 -9.82 -5.40 11.58
C LEU A 116 -9.70 -5.36 13.10
N LYS A 117 -9.65 -4.15 13.69
CA LYS A 117 -9.65 -3.92 15.14
C LYS A 117 -10.89 -4.50 15.81
N SER A 118 -12.08 -4.22 15.26
CA SER A 118 -13.36 -4.70 15.81
C SER A 118 -13.49 -6.23 15.76
N ASP A 119 -13.01 -6.87 14.70
CA ASP A 119 -12.96 -8.33 14.59
C ASP A 119 -11.81 -8.94 15.43
N GLY A 120 -11.01 -8.09 16.08
CA GLY A 120 -9.95 -8.42 17.02
C GLY A 120 -8.67 -8.92 16.37
N TRP A 121 -8.44 -8.67 15.07
CA TRP A 121 -7.23 -9.09 14.35
C TRP A 121 -5.97 -8.43 14.93
N PRO A 122 -4.78 -9.06 14.75
CA PRO A 122 -3.53 -8.42 15.10
C PRO A 122 -3.41 -7.03 14.44
N PRO A 123 -2.81 -6.03 15.12
CA PRO A 123 -2.62 -4.68 14.57
C PRO A 123 -1.94 -4.66 13.19
N ASN A 124 -1.03 -5.61 12.95
CA ASN A 124 -0.28 -5.76 11.70
C ASN A 124 -0.83 -6.86 10.78
N GLN A 125 -2.14 -7.14 10.82
CA GLN A 125 -2.76 -8.09 9.88
C GLN A 125 -2.70 -7.58 8.42
N VAL A 126 -2.68 -6.25 8.26
CA VAL A 126 -2.49 -5.53 7.00
C VAL A 126 -1.46 -4.44 7.26
N GLY A 127 -0.51 -4.28 6.33
CA GLY A 127 0.34 -3.10 6.22
C GLY A 127 0.21 -2.50 4.82
N ILE A 128 0.30 -1.17 4.74
CA ILE A 128 0.22 -0.40 3.50
C ILE A 128 1.44 0.51 3.45
N SER A 129 2.26 0.42 2.42
CA SER A 129 3.42 1.29 2.22
C SER A 129 3.27 2.05 0.91
N PHE A 130 3.15 3.37 0.99
CA PHE A 130 3.16 4.26 -0.17
C PHE A 130 4.60 4.58 -0.56
N VAL A 131 4.94 4.31 -1.82
CA VAL A 131 6.23 4.64 -2.41
C VAL A 131 6.02 5.77 -3.40
N GLN A 132 6.38 6.99 -2.98
CA GLN A 132 6.20 8.18 -3.81
C GLN A 132 7.32 8.29 -4.86
N VAL A 133 6.96 8.30 -6.13
CA VAL A 133 7.86 8.57 -7.25
C VAL A 133 7.71 10.03 -7.71
N GLY A 134 8.81 10.73 -7.92
CA GLY A 134 8.80 12.15 -8.29
C GLY A 134 8.80 13.07 -7.07
N ASN A 135 8.48 14.34 -7.29
CA ASN A 135 8.77 15.44 -6.36
C ASN A 135 7.59 16.41 -6.18
N ALA A 136 6.35 15.92 -6.28
CA ALA A 136 5.18 16.75 -6.02
C ALA A 136 5.01 16.95 -4.50
N ASP A 137 5.25 18.18 -4.03
CA ASP A 137 5.19 18.55 -2.61
C ASP A 137 3.79 18.34 -2.00
N ASP A 138 2.72 18.61 -2.76
CA ASP A 138 1.36 18.46 -2.25
C ASP A 138 0.98 16.98 -2.11
N ALA A 139 1.44 16.15 -3.05
CA ALA A 139 1.33 14.69 -2.95
C ALA A 139 2.13 14.14 -1.76
N GLU A 140 3.32 14.66 -1.49
CA GLU A 140 4.13 14.26 -0.33
C GLU A 140 3.40 14.57 0.98
N LYS A 141 2.90 15.81 1.13
CA LYS A 141 2.14 16.21 2.32
C LYS A 141 0.90 15.35 2.53
N TYR A 142 0.21 15.02 1.43
CA TYR A 142 -0.97 14.18 1.49
C TYR A 142 -0.64 12.75 1.97
N LEU A 143 0.38 12.12 1.40
CA LEU A 143 0.81 10.78 1.83
C LEU A 143 1.35 10.79 3.27
N GLN A 144 2.10 11.82 3.67
CA GLN A 144 2.56 11.98 5.05
C GLN A 144 1.39 12.15 6.02
N HIS A 145 0.33 12.87 5.62
CA HIS A 145 -0.89 12.96 6.42
C HIS A 145 -1.55 11.58 6.62
N LEU A 146 -1.57 10.72 5.59
CA LEU A 146 -2.12 9.37 5.72
C LEU A 146 -1.33 8.50 6.72
N ASP A 147 -0.01 8.66 6.73
CA ASP A 147 0.92 7.98 7.63
C ASP A 147 0.77 8.48 9.08
N ASP A 148 1.01 9.76 9.31
CA ASP A 148 1.13 10.34 10.64
C ASP A 148 -0.19 10.49 11.39
N ASP A 149 -1.26 10.87 10.69
CA ASP A 149 -2.45 11.42 11.34
C ASP A 149 -3.59 10.42 11.44
N LEU A 150 -3.73 9.47 10.50
CA LEU A 150 -4.87 8.56 10.48
C LEU A 150 -4.98 7.73 11.75
N SER A 151 -3.87 7.17 12.22
CA SER A 151 -3.82 6.35 13.43
C SER A 151 -4.20 7.16 14.67
N LYS A 152 -3.63 8.36 14.82
CA LYS A 152 -3.82 9.29 15.93
C LYS A 152 -5.26 9.81 16.00
N GLN A 153 -5.84 10.19 14.86
CA GLN A 153 -7.17 10.81 14.79
C GLN A 153 -8.32 9.81 14.91
N ASN A 154 -8.11 8.54 14.54
CA ASN A 154 -9.18 7.55 14.44
C ASN A 154 -9.11 6.42 15.47
N GLU A 155 -8.13 6.46 16.38
CA GLU A 155 -7.83 5.39 17.34
C GLU A 155 -7.66 4.01 16.67
N ILE A 156 -7.09 3.97 15.48
CA ILE A 156 -6.86 2.74 14.71
C ILE A 156 -5.41 2.27 14.86
N PRO A 157 -5.12 0.98 14.62
CA PRO A 157 -3.75 0.53 14.44
C PRO A 157 -3.05 1.36 13.38
N ASP A 158 -1.80 1.64 13.68
CA ASP A 158 -0.88 2.20 12.71
C ASP A 158 -0.51 1.11 11.69
N MET A 159 -0.78 1.38 10.42
CA MET A 159 -0.72 0.42 9.32
C MET A 159 -0.36 1.05 7.98
N VAL A 160 -0.05 2.34 7.96
CA VAL A 160 0.35 3.09 6.76
C VAL A 160 1.77 3.57 7.00
N ASP A 161 2.64 3.45 6.01
CA ASP A 161 3.97 4.05 5.98
C ASP A 161 4.15 4.75 4.64
N THR A 162 4.88 5.87 4.62
CA THR A 162 5.23 6.57 3.39
C THR A 162 6.74 6.66 3.22
N THR A 163 7.19 6.36 2.00
CA THR A 163 8.59 6.45 1.62
C THR A 163 8.72 7.15 0.27
N ARG A 164 9.56 8.19 0.21
CA ARG A 164 9.94 8.81 -1.07
C ARG A 164 10.99 7.97 -1.78
N TYR A 165 10.77 7.71 -3.05
CA TYR A 165 11.68 6.93 -3.89
C TYR A 165 12.64 7.84 -4.65
N HIS A 166 13.93 7.62 -4.42
CA HIS A 166 15.01 8.18 -5.22
C HIS A 166 15.82 7.03 -5.82
N PRO A 167 15.94 6.91 -7.17
CA PRO A 167 16.68 5.82 -7.80
C PRO A 167 18.11 5.65 -7.30
N GLU A 168 18.76 6.76 -6.96
CA GLU A 168 20.13 6.84 -6.44
C GLU A 168 20.28 6.30 -5.00
N GLN A 169 19.17 6.10 -4.28
CA GLN A 169 19.12 5.75 -2.85
C GLN A 169 18.45 4.39 -2.58
N LEU A 170 18.28 3.56 -3.62
CA LEU A 170 17.72 2.22 -3.45
C LEU A 170 18.75 1.28 -2.80
N ASP A 171 18.84 1.36 -1.47
CA ASP A 171 19.68 0.50 -0.64
C ASP A 171 18.85 -0.46 0.24
N ASP A 172 19.54 -1.36 0.94
CA ASP A 172 18.90 -2.35 1.81
C ASP A 172 18.04 -1.71 2.91
N ALA A 173 18.38 -0.50 3.36
CA ALA A 173 17.66 0.20 4.40
C ALA A 173 16.34 0.75 3.86
N LEU A 174 16.36 1.41 2.71
CA LEU A 174 15.17 1.89 2.02
C LEU A 174 14.24 0.72 1.65
N LEU A 175 14.80 -0.36 1.11
CA LEU A 175 14.04 -1.58 0.79
C LEU A 175 13.41 -2.19 2.05
N SER A 176 14.16 -2.29 3.15
CA SER A 176 13.62 -2.79 4.41
C SER A 176 12.48 -1.92 4.92
N LYS A 177 12.59 -0.59 4.80
CA LYS A 177 11.50 0.33 5.14
C LYS A 177 10.26 0.08 4.26
N ILE A 178 10.42 0.04 2.95
CA ILE A 178 9.32 -0.21 2.00
C ILE A 178 8.63 -1.54 2.27
N LEU A 179 9.38 -2.60 2.58
CA LEU A 179 8.83 -3.93 2.77
C LEU A 179 8.23 -4.14 4.16
N LEU A 180 8.72 -3.47 5.20
CA LEU A 180 8.38 -3.77 6.60
C LEU A 180 7.74 -2.62 7.36
N GLY A 181 7.81 -1.38 6.87
CA GLY A 181 7.32 -0.17 7.55
C GLY A 181 5.86 -0.30 7.95
N GLY A 182 4.98 -0.66 7.01
CA GLY A 182 3.56 -0.86 7.28
C GLY A 182 3.20 -2.07 8.17
N ILE A 183 4.16 -2.96 8.50
CA ILE A 183 3.91 -4.22 9.23
C ILE A 183 4.61 -4.27 10.59
N SER A 184 5.77 -3.62 10.73
CA SER A 184 6.64 -3.73 11.90
C SER A 184 7.34 -2.41 12.22
N ARG A 185 6.93 -1.80 13.34
CA ARG A 185 7.51 -0.57 13.89
C ARG A 185 8.99 -0.64 14.28
N VAL A 186 9.60 -1.83 14.29
CA VAL A 186 11.05 -1.96 14.57
C VAL A 186 11.89 -1.36 13.44
N TYR A 187 11.34 -1.37 12.22
CA TYR A 187 11.97 -0.88 10.99
C TYR A 187 11.51 0.53 10.60
N ASP A 188 10.53 1.06 11.33
CA ASP A 188 10.01 2.43 11.25
C ASP A 188 10.89 3.42 12.04
N ARG A 189 12.21 3.40 11.82
CA ARG A 189 13.11 4.42 12.37
C ARG A 189 13.49 5.36 11.25
N ASP A 190 13.06 6.61 11.38
CA ASP A 190 13.43 7.73 10.51
C ASP A 190 14.92 7.71 10.18
N VAL A 191 15.22 7.57 8.89
CA VAL A 191 16.52 7.92 8.31
C VAL A 191 16.31 9.18 7.48
#